data_AF-A0A7J8IFK0-F1
#
_entry.id   AF-A0A7J8IFK0-F1
#
_cell.length_a   1.000
_cell.length_b   1.000
_cell.length_c   1.000
_cell.angle_alpha   90.00
_cell.angle_beta   90.00
_cell.angle_gamma   90.00
#
_symmetry.space_group_name_H-M   'P 1'
#
loop_
_entity.id
_entity.type
_entity.pdbx_description
1 polymer ?
#
loop_
_entity_poly.entity_id
_entity_poly.type
_entity_poly.pdbx_seq_one_letter_code
_entity_poly.pdbx_strand_id
1 'polypeptide(L)'
;MNFFQLLMKKKELIPLVVIMTAAASGASSFAVYSLKKSDVIIDRKRNPEPWESVDPNVPQKLITINQQWKPIEELQKARRASR
;
A
#
# COMPACT_ATOMS: atom_id res chain seq x y z
N MET A 1 -4.66 -31.96 20.86
CA MET A 1 -5.34 -30.80 21.47
C MET A 1 -5.41 -29.72 20.40
N ASN A 2 -6.61 -29.29 20.00
CA ASN A 2 -6.75 -28.34 18.90
C ASN A 2 -6.24 -26.94 19.32
N PHE A 3 -5.74 -26.12 18.39
CA PHE A 3 -5.18 -24.78 18.70
C PHE A 3 -6.19 -23.90 19.45
N PHE A 4 -7.45 -23.91 19.03
CA PHE A 4 -8.54 -23.21 19.72
C PHE A 4 -8.78 -23.72 21.15
N GLN A 5 -8.67 -25.03 21.37
CA GLN A 5 -8.79 -25.61 22.71
C GLN A 5 -7.62 -25.19 23.61
N LEU A 6 -6.42 -25.03 23.06
CA LEU A 6 -5.25 -24.54 23.79
C LEU A 6 -5.43 -23.08 24.22
N LEU A 7 -5.95 -22.21 23.34
CA LEU A 7 -6.26 -20.82 23.67
C LEU A 7 -7.37 -20.70 24.72
N MET A 8 -8.43 -21.52 24.65
CA MET A 8 -9.48 -21.51 25.66
C MET A 8 -9.01 -22.02 27.02
N LYS A 9 -8.09 -22.98 27.05
CA LYS A 9 -7.45 -23.47 28.28
C LYS A 9 -6.44 -22.49 28.87
N LYS A 10 -5.81 -21.63 28.05
CA LYS A 10 -4.78 -20.66 28.44
C LYS A 10 -5.13 -19.27 27.91
N LYS A 11 -6.05 -18.59 28.60
CA LYS A 11 -6.62 -17.30 28.16
C LYS A 11 -5.59 -16.17 28.04
N GLU A 12 -4.48 -16.25 28.78
CA GLU A 12 -3.36 -15.29 28.69
C GLU A 12 -2.71 -15.25 27.31
N LEU A 13 -2.80 -16.34 26.53
CA LEU A 13 -2.24 -16.41 25.18
C LEU A 13 -3.10 -15.69 24.13
N ILE A 14 -4.38 -15.46 24.42
CA ILE A 14 -5.31 -14.81 23.48
C ILE A 14 -4.82 -13.42 23.06
N PRO A 15 -4.52 -12.48 23.98
CA PRO A 15 -4.05 -11.15 23.57
C PRO A 15 -2.73 -11.21 22.79
N LEU A 16 -1.82 -12.13 23.14
CA LEU A 16 -0.54 -12.30 22.48
C LEU A 16 -0.72 -12.77 21.03
N VAL A 17 -1.56 -13.78 20.81
CA VAL A 17 -1.88 -14.28 19.46
C VAL A 17 -2.61 -13.23 18.65
N VAL A 18 -3.53 -12.46 19.24
CA VAL A 18 -4.25 -11.38 18.55
C VAL A 18 -3.29 -10.30 18.05
N ILE A 19 -2.38 -9.81 18.90
CA ILE A 19 -1.40 -8.79 18.49
C ILE A 19 -0.47 -9.33 17.41
N MET A 20 0.06 -10.55 17.59
CA MET A 20 0.97 -11.16 16.63
C MET A 20 0.31 -11.39 15.26
N THR A 21 -0.94 -11.87 15.26
CA THR A 21 -1.69 -12.08 14.00
C THR A 21 -2.05 -10.77 13.33
N ALA A 22 -2.44 -9.73 14.08
CA ALA A 22 -2.66 -8.39 13.55
C ALA A 22 -1.38 -7.81 12.94
N ALA A 23 -0.23 -7.96 13.61
CA ALA A 23 1.06 -7.50 13.10
C ALA A 23 1.48 -8.24 11.82
N ALA A 24 1.41 -9.57 11.81
CA ALA A 24 1.78 -10.39 10.66
C ALA A 24 0.89 -10.12 9.44
N SER A 25 -0.42 -10.00 9.66
CA SER A 25 -1.38 -9.67 8.60
C SER A 25 -1.19 -8.24 8.08
N GLY A 26 -0.97 -7.27 8.97
CA GLY A 26 -0.67 -5.88 8.61
C GLY A 26 0.60 -5.77 7.76
N ALA A 27 1.69 -6.41 8.19
CA ALA A 27 2.95 -6.43 7.45
C ALA A 27 2.80 -7.07 6.06
N SER A 28 2.11 -8.22 5.99
CA SER A 28 1.87 -8.92 4.72
C SER A 28 1.02 -8.08 3.76
N SER A 29 -0.06 -7.48 4.27
CA SER A 29 -0.94 -6.61 3.49
C SER A 29 -0.18 -5.39 2.97
N PHE A 30 0.62 -4.75 3.83
CA PHE A 30 1.40 -3.57 3.46
C PHE A 30 2.49 -3.90 2.43
N ALA A 31 3.12 -5.07 2.52
CA ALA A 31 4.09 -5.52 1.52
C ALA A 31 3.44 -5.65 0.13
N VAL A 32 2.28 -6.32 0.04
CA VAL A 32 1.54 -6.45 -1.23
C VAL A 32 1.07 -5.09 -1.74
N TYR A 33 0.60 -4.20 -0.87
CA TYR A 33 0.21 -2.84 -1.23
C TYR A 33 1.39 -2.03 -1.78
N SER A 34 2.56 -2.12 -1.15
CA SER A 34 3.75 -1.36 -1.54
C SER A 34 4.29 -1.77 -2.91
N LEU A 35 4.18 -3.04 -3.28
CA LEU A 35 4.56 -3.51 -4.62
C LEU A 35 3.70 -2.88 -5.73
N LYS A 36 2.47 -2.46 -5.44
CA LYS A 36 1.59 -1.84 -6.44
C LYS A 36 1.84 -0.33 -6.61
N LYS A 37 2.81 0.25 -5.90
CA LYS A 37 3.11 1.68 -5.98
C LYS A 37 3.82 2.03 -7.28
N SER A 38 3.52 3.22 -7.79
CA SER A 38 4.15 3.78 -8.99
C SER A 38 5.65 4.07 -8.82
N ASP A 39 6.13 4.14 -7.59
CA ASP A 39 7.56 4.31 -7.29
C ASP A 39 8.33 2.99 -7.40
N VAL A 40 7.63 1.85 -7.47
CA VAL A 40 8.23 0.53 -7.57
C VAL A 40 8.20 0.05 -9.02
N ILE A 41 9.38 -0.10 -9.60
CA ILE A 41 9.52 -0.62 -10.97
C ILE A 41 9.52 -2.15 -10.91
N ILE A 42 8.39 -2.76 -11.24
CA ILE A 42 8.28 -4.23 -11.40
C ILE A 42 8.66 -4.65 -12.82
N ASP A 43 8.12 -3.97 -13.84
CA ASP A 43 8.38 -4.29 -15.24
C ASP A 43 9.19 -3.19 -15.93
N ARG A 44 10.51 -3.32 -15.85
CA ARG A 44 11.43 -2.36 -16.49
C ARG A 44 11.39 -2.39 -18.02
N LYS A 45 10.89 -3.46 -18.64
CA LYS A 45 10.90 -3.60 -20.11
C LYS A 45 9.70 -2.90 -20.74
N ARG A 46 8.51 -3.05 -20.15
CA ARG A 46 7.27 -2.49 -20.72
C ARG A 46 6.88 -1.16 -20.09
N ASN A 47 7.25 -0.93 -18.83
CA ASN A 47 6.93 0.30 -18.11
C ASN A 47 8.10 0.77 -17.23
N PRO A 48 9.18 1.31 -17.83
CA PRO A 48 10.36 1.73 -17.10
C PRO A 48 10.10 2.91 -16.13
N GLU A 49 9.07 3.71 -16.37
CA GLU A 49 8.76 4.93 -15.62
C GLU A 49 7.30 4.96 -15.13
N PRO A 50 6.94 4.08 -14.17
CA PRO A 50 5.55 3.91 -13.75
C PRO A 50 4.91 5.17 -13.16
N TRP A 51 5.69 6.05 -12.54
CA TRP A 51 5.25 7.35 -12.03
C TRP A 51 4.72 8.31 -13.11
N GLU A 52 5.11 8.15 -14.38
CA GLU A 52 4.57 8.99 -15.46
C GLU A 52 3.08 8.69 -15.74
N SER A 53 2.63 7.46 -15.46
CA SER A 53 1.28 6.99 -15.78
C SER A 53 0.25 7.16 -14.66
N VAL A 54 0.60 7.88 -13.59
CA VAL A 54 -0.26 8.04 -12.41
C VAL A 54 -1.41 9.01 -12.67
N ASP A 55 -2.63 8.63 -12.29
CA ASP A 55 -3.80 9.52 -12.35
C ASP A 55 -3.77 10.53 -11.19
N PRO A 56 -3.69 11.84 -11.47
CA PRO A 56 -3.63 12.89 -10.46
C PRO A 56 -4.96 13.15 -9.74
N ASN A 57 -6.08 12.58 -10.22
CA ASN A 57 -7.40 12.76 -9.62
C ASN A 57 -7.73 11.70 -8.57
N VAL A 58 -6.91 10.64 -8.49
CA VAL A 58 -7.15 9.49 -7.60
C VAL A 58 -6.20 9.55 -6.40
N PRO A 59 -6.70 9.25 -5.19
CA PRO A 59 -5.85 9.20 -4.00
C PRO A 59 -4.75 8.14 -4.10
N GLN A 60 -3.51 8.59 -3.91
CA GLN A 60 -2.33 7.72 -3.98
C GLN A 60 -1.87 7.18 -2.62
N LYS A 61 -2.44 7.63 -1.50
CA LYS A 61 -2.06 7.17 -0.16
C LYS A 61 -3.06 6.14 0.37
N LEU A 62 -2.61 5.30 1.32
CA LEU A 62 -3.45 4.28 1.94
C LEU A 62 -4.58 4.92 2.75
N ILE A 63 -4.28 6.08 3.37
CA ILE A 63 -5.22 6.89 4.12
C ILE A 63 -4.99 8.34 3.70
N THR A 64 -6.08 9.04 3.38
CA THR A 64 -6.06 10.46 3.03
C THR A 64 -7.00 11.21 3.95
N ILE A 65 -6.54 12.32 4.52
CA ILE A 65 -7.35 13.21 5.35
C ILE A 65 -7.36 14.58 4.66
N ASN A 66 -8.53 15.02 4.19
CA ASN A 66 -8.74 16.34 3.56
C ASN A 66 -7.79 16.67 2.40
N GLN A 67 -7.24 15.68 1.69
CA GLN A 67 -6.36 15.90 0.55
C GLN A 67 -7.17 16.08 -0.73
N GLN A 68 -6.91 17.16 -1.47
CA GLN A 68 -7.45 17.35 -2.81
C GLN A 68 -6.48 16.77 -3.85
N TRP A 69 -7.02 15.99 -4.78
CA TRP A 69 -6.28 15.36 -5.86
C TRP A 69 -6.63 16.07 -7.16
N LYS A 70 -5.68 16.88 -7.66
CA LYS A 70 -5.83 17.69 -8.87
C LYS A 70 -4.52 17.68 -9.66
N PRO A 71 -4.58 17.75 -11.01
CA PRO A 71 -3.40 17.89 -11.85
C PRO A 71 -2.61 19.15 -11.49
N ILE A 72 -1.28 19.02 -11.48
CA ILE A 72 -0.37 20.15 -11.30
C ILE A 72 -0.11 20.76 -12.68
N GLU A 73 -0.52 22.01 -12.89
CA GLU A 73 -0.40 22.68 -14.19
C GLU A 73 1.04 22.79 -14.68
N GLU A 74 1.99 23.07 -13.79
CA GLU A 74 3.42 23.17 -14.12
C GLU A 74 3.96 21.86 -14.68
N LEU A 75 3.58 20.74 -14.05
CA LEU A 75 3.95 19.39 -14.48
C LEU A 75 3.34 19.07 -15.85
N GLN A 76 2.10 19.50 -16.09
CA GLN A 76 1.45 19.37 -17.40
C GLN A 76 2.14 20.20 -18.47
N LYS A 77 2.56 21.44 -18.15
CA LYS A 77 3.32 22.30 -19.07
C LYS A 77 4.67 21.69 -19.41
N ALA A 78 5.40 21.19 -18.41
CA ALA A 78 6.68 20.50 -18.62
C ALA A 78 6.52 19.28 -19.53
N ARG A 79 5.50 18.45 -19.31
CA ARG A 79 5.20 17.28 -20.14
C ARG A 79 4.81 17.64 -21.59
N ARG A 80 4.15 18.79 -21.79
CA ARG A 80 3.84 19.29 -23.14
C ARG A 80 5.08 19.82 -23.85
N ALA A 81 6.02 20.40 -23.13
CA ALA A 81 7.27 20.92 -23.70
C ALA A 81 8.29 19.83 -24.03
N SER A 82 8.19 18.65 -23.40
CA SER A 82 9.06 17.50 -23.65
C SER A 82 8.56 16.52 -24.71
N ARG A 83 7.34 16.71 -25.22
CA ARG A 83 6.75 15.95 -26.34
C ARG A 83 6.95 16.67 -27.67
#